data_AF-A0A2J8VYN6-F1
#
_entry.id   AF-A0A2J8VYN6-F1
#
_cell.length_a   1.000
_cell.length_b   1.000
_cell.length_c   1.000
_cell.angle_alpha   90.00
_cell.angle_beta   90.00
_cell.angle_gamma   90.00
#
_symmetry.space_group_name_H-M   'P 1'
#
loop_
_entity.id
_entity.type
_entity.pdbx_description
1 polymer ?
#
loop_
_entity_poly.entity_id
_entity_poly.type
_entity_poly.pdbx_seq_one_letter_code
_entity_poly.pdbx_strand_id
1 'polypeptide(L)'
;MLVAKLIQCIVFGPLRVSERQHLKDKFWNFIFYKFIFIFGVLNVQTVEEVVMWCLWFAGLVFLHLMVQLCKDRFEYLSFSPTTPMSSHGRVLSLLVAMLLSCCGLAAVCCITGYTHGMHTLAFMAAESLLVTVRTAHVILRYVIHLWDLNHEGTWEGKGTYVYYTDFVMELTLLSLDLMHHIHMLLFGNIWLSMASLVIFMQLRYLFHEVQRRIRRHKNYLRVVGNMEARFAVATPEELAVNNDDCAICWDSMQAARKLPCGHLFHNSCLRSWLEQDTSCPTCRMSLNIADNNRVREDHQGENLDENLVPVAAAEGRPRLNQHNHFFHFDGSRIASWLPSFSVEVMHTTNILGITQASNSQLNAM
;
A
#
# COMPACT_ATOMS: atom_id res chain seq x y z
N MET A 1 -21.00 15.36 12.23
CA MET A 1 -20.59 16.25 11.11
C MET A 1 -20.13 17.64 11.57
N LEU A 2 -20.84 18.34 12.46
CA LEU A 2 -20.43 19.66 12.96
C LEU A 2 -19.03 19.65 13.60
N VAL A 3 -18.76 18.68 14.47
CA VAL A 3 -17.44 18.48 15.09
C VAL A 3 -16.34 18.32 14.04
N ALA A 4 -16.59 17.53 12.99
CA ALA A 4 -15.63 17.34 11.90
C ALA A 4 -15.34 18.65 11.15
N LYS A 5 -16.37 19.47 10.89
CA LYS A 5 -16.22 20.78 10.24
C LYS A 5 -15.49 21.79 11.13
N LEU A 6 -15.74 21.76 12.43
CA LEU A 6 -15.04 22.58 13.40
C LEU A 6 -13.55 22.22 13.43
N ILE A 7 -13.22 20.94 13.55
CA ILE A 7 -11.83 20.45 13.52
C ILE A 7 -11.17 20.80 12.18
N GLN A 8 -11.88 20.61 11.07
CA GLN A 8 -11.41 21.00 9.74
C GLN A 8 -11.04 22.49 9.69
N CYS A 9 -11.90 23.37 10.21
CA CYS A 9 -11.68 24.80 10.21
C CYS A 9 -10.51 25.22 11.12
N ILE A 10 -10.40 24.63 12.32
CA ILE A 10 -9.40 25.01 13.33
C ILE A 10 -8.00 24.46 12.99
N VAL A 11 -7.92 23.19 12.60
CA VAL A 11 -6.63 22.48 12.48
C VAL A 11 -6.12 22.46 11.04
N PHE A 12 -7.00 22.24 10.07
CA PHE A 12 -6.60 21.91 8.69
C PHE A 12 -6.83 23.02 7.67
N GLY A 13 -7.73 23.96 7.94
CA GLY A 13 -8.17 24.96 6.97
C GLY A 13 -8.79 24.33 5.70
N PRO A 14 -8.50 24.87 4.51
CA PRO A 14 -9.00 24.32 3.25
C PRO A 14 -8.35 22.96 2.95
N LEU A 15 -9.18 21.93 2.76
CA LEU A 15 -8.76 20.59 2.36
C LEU A 15 -8.28 20.59 0.91
N ARG A 16 -7.12 19.97 0.68
CA ARG A 16 -6.55 19.78 -0.66
C ARG A 16 -7.37 18.76 -1.45
N VAL A 17 -7.22 18.79 -2.77
CA VAL A 17 -7.96 17.90 -3.68
C VAL A 17 -7.61 16.43 -3.39
N SER A 18 -6.32 16.12 -3.22
CA SER A 18 -5.84 14.77 -2.89
C SER A 18 -6.41 14.26 -1.57
N GLU A 19 -6.34 15.06 -0.51
CA GLU A 19 -6.91 14.71 0.82
C GLU A 19 -8.41 14.44 0.74
N ARG A 20 -9.15 15.30 0.02
CA ARG A 20 -10.59 15.14 -0.16
C ARG A 20 -10.92 13.86 -0.90
N GLN A 21 -10.14 13.51 -1.92
CA GLN A 21 -10.35 12.30 -2.70
C GLN A 21 -10.07 11.06 -1.84
N HIS A 22 -8.92 11.00 -1.17
CA HIS A 22 -8.57 9.90 -0.26
C HIS A 22 -9.61 9.72 0.86
N LEU A 23 -10.13 10.81 1.43
CA LEU A 23 -11.17 10.74 2.45
C LEU A 23 -12.47 10.14 1.91
N LYS A 24 -12.91 10.55 0.71
CA LYS A 24 -14.12 10.01 0.07
C LYS A 24 -13.98 8.53 -0.21
N ASP A 25 -12.87 8.12 -0.81
CA ASP A 25 -12.64 6.73 -1.20
C ASP A 25 -12.61 5.83 0.04
N LYS A 26 -11.88 6.23 1.10
CA LYS A 26 -11.85 5.47 2.35
C LYS A 26 -13.19 5.44 3.07
N PHE A 27 -13.97 6.51 3.03
CA PHE A 27 -15.29 6.57 3.66
C PHE A 27 -16.28 5.60 3.00
N TRP A 28 -16.38 5.65 1.67
CA TRP A 28 -17.28 4.77 0.92
C TRP A 28 -16.87 3.30 1.04
N ASN A 29 -15.57 3.01 0.95
CA ASN A 29 -15.06 1.66 1.19
C ASN A 29 -15.44 1.17 2.59
N PHE A 30 -15.21 1.98 3.63
CA PHE A 30 -15.57 1.62 5.00
C PHE A 30 -17.07 1.31 5.14
N ILE A 31 -17.95 2.17 4.60
CA ILE A 31 -19.40 1.95 4.65
C ILE A 31 -19.77 0.64 3.96
N PHE A 32 -19.26 0.40 2.76
CA PHE A 32 -19.55 -0.80 2.00
C PHE A 32 -19.18 -2.07 2.79
N TYR A 33 -17.99 -2.10 3.38
CA TYR A 33 -17.57 -3.23 4.21
C TYR A 33 -18.42 -3.40 5.47
N LYS A 34 -18.70 -2.32 6.20
CA LYS A 34 -19.50 -2.43 7.44
C LYS A 34 -20.94 -2.81 7.15
N PHE A 35 -21.48 -2.43 6.00
CA PHE A 35 -22.78 -2.92 5.54
C PHE A 35 -22.77 -4.44 5.32
N ILE A 36 -21.82 -4.96 4.53
CA ILE A 36 -21.68 -6.41 4.31
C ILE A 36 -21.46 -7.14 5.64
N PHE A 37 -20.68 -6.55 6.54
CA PHE A 37 -20.40 -7.12 7.83
C PHE A 37 -21.66 -7.22 8.73
N ILE A 38 -22.42 -6.12 8.90
CA ILE A 38 -23.61 -6.10 9.78
C ILE A 38 -24.67 -7.11 9.29
N PHE A 39 -24.98 -7.10 8.00
CA PHE A 39 -26.05 -7.94 7.46
C PHE A 39 -25.58 -9.34 7.08
N GLY A 40 -24.32 -9.50 6.67
CA GLY A 40 -23.80 -10.76 6.17
C GLY A 40 -23.09 -11.62 7.23
N VAL A 41 -22.37 -11.01 8.17
CA VAL A 41 -21.57 -11.74 9.17
C VAL A 41 -22.27 -11.77 10.52
N LEU A 42 -22.69 -10.61 11.03
CA LEU A 42 -23.40 -10.52 12.31
C LEU A 42 -24.85 -11.00 12.21
N ASN A 43 -25.44 -10.97 11.01
CA ASN A 43 -26.84 -11.36 10.75
C ASN A 43 -27.81 -10.72 11.77
N VAL A 44 -27.65 -9.41 11.99
CA VAL A 44 -28.46 -8.68 12.97
C VAL A 44 -29.90 -8.55 12.47
N GLN A 45 -30.85 -9.03 13.26
CA GLN A 45 -32.28 -9.03 12.90
C GLN A 45 -33.08 -7.93 13.61
N THR A 46 -32.60 -7.45 14.75
CA THR A 46 -33.29 -6.43 15.56
C THR A 46 -32.80 -5.03 15.23
N VAL A 47 -33.73 -4.07 15.13
CA VAL A 47 -33.40 -2.67 14.78
C VAL A 47 -32.52 -2.03 15.85
N GLU A 48 -32.74 -2.36 17.13
CA GLU A 48 -31.97 -1.82 18.26
C GLU A 48 -30.49 -2.19 18.16
N GLU A 49 -30.18 -3.46 17.86
CA GLU A 49 -28.79 -3.90 17.66
C GLU A 49 -28.15 -3.24 16.45
N VAL A 50 -28.87 -3.09 15.33
CA VAL A 50 -28.37 -2.39 14.15
C VAL A 50 -27.99 -0.95 14.51
N VAL A 51 -28.85 -0.25 15.26
CA VAL A 51 -28.57 1.13 15.69
C VAL A 51 -27.32 1.21 16.56
N MET A 52 -27.15 0.29 17.52
CA MET A 52 -25.94 0.24 18.37
C MET A 52 -24.67 0.03 17.54
N TRP A 53 -24.69 -0.91 16.59
CA TRP A 53 -23.56 -1.13 15.68
C TRP A 53 -23.28 0.07 14.78
N CYS A 54 -24.32 0.71 14.24
CA CYS A 54 -24.17 1.92 13.44
C CYS A 54 -23.53 3.07 14.24
N LEU A 55 -23.90 3.26 15.51
CA LEU A 55 -23.29 4.27 16.38
C LEU A 55 -21.82 3.95 16.65
N TRP A 56 -21.49 2.69 16.93
CA TRP A 56 -20.12 2.22 17.12
C TRP A 56 -19.26 2.49 15.88
N PHE A 57 -19.72 2.06 14.70
CA PHE A 57 -18.99 2.27 13.45
C PHE A 57 -18.92 3.73 13.02
N ALA A 58 -19.92 4.56 13.37
CA ALA A 58 -19.86 6.00 13.14
C ALA A 58 -18.74 6.67 13.94
N GLY A 59 -18.51 6.24 15.18
CA GLY A 59 -17.36 6.68 15.98
C GLY A 59 -16.03 6.24 15.35
N LEU A 60 -15.92 4.96 15.00
CA LEU A 60 -14.70 4.40 14.39
C LEU A 60 -14.35 5.04 13.05
N VAL A 61 -15.32 5.22 12.15
CA VAL A 61 -15.05 5.84 10.84
C VAL A 61 -14.62 7.29 10.99
N PHE A 62 -15.20 8.01 11.94
CA PHE A 62 -14.81 9.38 12.23
C PHE A 62 -13.34 9.44 12.66
N LEU A 63 -12.92 8.62 13.63
CA LEU A 63 -11.52 8.56 14.06
C LEU A 63 -10.59 8.11 12.94
N HIS A 64 -10.96 7.08 12.19
CA HIS A 64 -10.17 6.56 11.08
C HIS A 64 -9.91 7.62 10.00
N LEU A 65 -10.95 8.38 9.62
CA LEU A 65 -10.83 9.46 8.65
C LEU A 65 -10.01 10.64 9.18
N MET A 66 -10.15 11.00 10.46
CA MET A 66 -9.34 12.06 11.07
C MET A 66 -7.86 11.68 11.13
N VAL A 67 -7.55 10.44 11.50
CA VAL A 67 -6.17 9.92 11.50
C VAL A 67 -5.59 9.90 10.10
N GLN A 68 -6.39 9.49 9.10
CA GLN A 68 -5.96 9.53 7.70
C GLN A 68 -5.63 10.96 7.26
N LEU A 69 -6.49 11.93 7.60
CA LEU A 69 -6.24 13.32 7.26
C LEU A 69 -4.98 13.86 7.95
N CYS A 70 -4.75 13.50 9.22
CA CYS A 70 -3.52 13.83 9.92
C CYS A 70 -2.28 13.24 9.23
N LYS A 71 -2.37 12.00 8.74
CA LYS A 71 -1.30 11.35 7.97
C LYS A 71 -0.99 12.10 6.67
N ASP A 72 -2.01 12.38 5.86
CA ASP A 72 -1.84 13.07 4.57
C ASP A 72 -1.28 14.50 4.75
N ARG A 73 -1.64 15.15 5.87
CA ARG A 73 -1.11 16.46 6.27
C ARG A 73 0.32 16.37 6.77
N PHE A 74 0.64 15.36 7.58
CA PHE A 74 2.01 15.10 8.02
C PHE A 74 2.94 14.89 6.82
N GLU A 75 2.58 14.04 5.86
CA GLU A 75 3.40 13.77 4.68
C GLU A 75 3.70 15.07 3.92
N TYR A 76 2.71 15.94 3.74
CA TYR A 76 2.92 17.25 3.13
C TYR A 76 3.82 18.17 3.93
N LEU A 77 3.58 18.31 5.24
CA LEU A 77 4.40 19.15 6.09
C LEU A 77 5.84 18.65 6.16
N SER A 78 6.06 17.34 6.10
CA SER A 78 7.40 16.74 6.11
C SER A 78 8.23 17.06 4.87
N PHE A 79 7.57 17.40 3.75
CA PHE A 79 8.24 17.86 2.53
C PHE A 79 8.31 19.38 2.40
N SER A 80 7.69 20.14 3.32
CA SER A 80 7.58 21.60 3.21
C SER A 80 8.43 22.29 4.30
N PRO A 81 9.67 22.70 3.98
CA PRO A 81 10.63 23.23 4.96
C PRO A 81 10.28 24.62 5.50
N THR A 82 9.31 25.33 4.90
CA THR A 82 8.97 26.72 5.24
C THR A 82 7.78 26.85 6.21
N THR A 83 7.29 25.73 6.76
CA THR A 83 6.08 25.76 7.59
C THR A 83 6.39 26.09 9.07
N PRO A 84 5.59 26.97 9.72
CA PRO A 84 5.84 27.34 11.10
C PRO A 84 5.54 26.20 12.07
N MET A 85 6.31 26.10 13.17
CA MET A 85 6.15 25.09 14.23
C MET A 85 4.74 25.04 14.86
N SER A 86 3.99 26.15 14.81
CA SER A 86 2.60 26.19 15.29
C SER A 86 1.66 25.29 14.50
N SER A 87 1.90 25.12 13.18
CA SER A 87 1.13 24.21 12.33
C SER A 87 1.36 22.76 12.74
N HIS A 88 2.60 22.41 13.08
CA HIS A 88 2.96 21.10 13.59
C HIS A 88 2.29 20.81 14.94
N GLY A 89 2.31 21.79 15.86
CA GLY A 89 1.67 21.69 17.16
C GLY A 89 0.16 21.46 17.09
N ARG A 90 -0.55 22.09 16.13
CA ARG A 90 -2.00 21.90 15.93
C ARG A 90 -2.35 20.46 15.52
N VAL A 91 -1.60 19.90 14.56
CA VAL A 91 -1.83 18.52 14.08
C VAL A 91 -1.46 17.51 15.17
N LEU A 92 -0.37 17.73 15.89
CA LEU A 92 0.05 16.86 16.99
C LEU A 92 -0.98 16.88 18.14
N SER A 93 -1.49 18.05 18.51
CA SER A 93 -2.54 18.18 19.52
C SER A 93 -3.80 17.39 19.14
N LEU A 94 -4.21 17.47 17.87
CA LEU A 94 -5.33 16.67 17.37
C LEU A 94 -5.04 15.16 17.44
N LEU A 95 -3.85 14.71 17.06
CA LEU A 95 -3.45 13.30 17.15
C LEU A 95 -3.48 12.77 18.59
N VAL A 96 -3.01 13.55 19.56
CA VAL A 96 -3.07 13.20 20.99
C VAL A 96 -4.53 13.12 21.46
N ALA A 97 -5.38 14.06 21.07
CA ALA A 97 -6.82 14.01 21.38
C ALA A 97 -7.49 12.76 20.77
N MET A 98 -7.12 12.38 19.54
CA MET A 98 -7.61 11.15 18.92
C MET A 98 -7.16 9.91 19.70
N LEU A 99 -5.89 9.86 20.14
CA LEU A 99 -5.38 8.75 20.95
C LEU A 99 -6.14 8.62 22.28
N LEU A 100 -6.43 9.74 22.95
CA LEU A 100 -7.26 9.73 24.17
C LEU A 100 -8.68 9.23 23.89
N SER A 101 -9.28 9.60 22.76
CA SER A 101 -10.59 9.08 22.35
C SER A 101 -10.55 7.57 22.07
N CYS A 102 -9.45 7.05 21.53
CA CYS A 102 -9.25 5.60 21.35
C CYS A 102 -9.16 4.87 22.69
N CYS A 103 -8.52 5.45 23.71
CA CYS A 103 -8.55 4.91 25.07
C CYS A 103 -9.98 4.88 25.64
N GLY A 104 -10.77 5.92 25.38
CA GLY A 104 -12.20 5.94 25.71
C GLY A 104 -12.99 4.82 25.03
N LEU A 105 -12.77 4.61 23.73
CA LEU A 105 -13.39 3.49 23.00
C LEU A 105 -12.97 2.13 23.55
N ALA A 106 -11.70 1.96 23.92
CA ALA A 106 -11.22 0.73 24.54
C ALA A 106 -11.92 0.47 25.90
N ALA A 107 -12.15 1.51 26.70
CA ALA A 107 -12.93 1.38 27.94
C ALA A 107 -14.37 0.96 27.66
N VAL A 108 -15.02 1.56 26.65
CA VAL A 108 -16.37 1.14 26.20
C VAL A 108 -16.36 -0.32 25.75
N CYS A 109 -15.39 -0.76 24.95
CA CYS A 109 -15.23 -2.17 24.56
C CYS A 109 -15.18 -3.11 25.76
N CYS A 110 -14.39 -2.78 26.78
CA CYS A 110 -14.26 -3.61 27.97
C CYS A 110 -15.58 -3.73 28.74
N ILE A 111 -16.32 -2.62 28.87
CA ILE A 111 -17.60 -2.58 29.58
C ILE A 111 -18.65 -3.40 28.82
N THR A 112 -18.83 -3.16 27.52
CA THR A 112 -19.83 -3.87 26.71
C THR A 112 -19.45 -5.33 26.46
N GLY A 113 -18.15 -5.62 26.37
CA GLY A 113 -17.65 -6.98 26.19
C GLY A 113 -17.89 -7.88 27.40
N TYR A 114 -17.89 -7.31 28.61
CA TYR A 114 -18.24 -8.04 29.83
C TYR A 114 -19.71 -8.50 29.81
N THR A 115 -20.61 -7.73 29.21
CA THR A 115 -22.05 -8.02 29.19
C THR A 115 -22.49 -8.88 28.02
N HIS A 116 -21.91 -8.70 26.82
CA HIS A 116 -22.34 -9.37 25.58
C HIS A 116 -21.47 -10.57 25.16
N GLY A 117 -20.45 -10.92 25.94
CA GLY A 117 -19.62 -12.11 25.73
C GLY A 117 -18.32 -11.87 24.95
N MET A 118 -17.46 -12.90 24.93
CA MET A 118 -16.08 -12.79 24.47
C MET A 118 -15.92 -12.53 22.96
N HIS A 119 -16.82 -13.04 22.11
CA HIS A 119 -16.73 -12.82 20.66
C HIS A 119 -17.02 -11.37 20.28
N THR A 120 -18.03 -10.76 20.89
CA THR A 120 -18.37 -9.35 20.71
C THR A 120 -17.24 -8.46 21.22
N LEU A 121 -16.65 -8.80 22.38
CA LEU A 121 -15.47 -8.12 22.90
C LEU A 121 -14.30 -8.19 21.92
N ALA A 122 -13.94 -9.38 21.43
CA ALA A 122 -12.83 -9.57 20.51
C ALA A 122 -13.02 -8.78 19.21
N PHE A 123 -14.25 -8.75 18.68
CA PHE A 123 -14.60 -7.96 17.52
C PHE A 123 -14.40 -6.45 17.74
N MET A 124 -15.02 -5.90 18.79
CA MET A 124 -14.94 -4.47 19.10
C MET A 124 -13.51 -4.06 19.44
N ALA A 125 -12.79 -4.90 20.19
CA ALA A 125 -11.39 -4.70 20.55
C ALA A 125 -10.51 -4.62 19.30
N ALA A 126 -10.63 -5.55 18.35
CA ALA A 126 -9.82 -5.56 17.13
C ALA A 126 -9.96 -4.26 16.31
N GLU A 127 -11.19 -3.77 16.10
CA GLU A 127 -11.44 -2.51 15.39
C GLU A 127 -10.88 -1.29 16.14
N SER A 128 -11.04 -1.26 17.47
CA SER A 128 -10.47 -0.19 18.30
C SER A 128 -8.94 -0.21 18.30
N LEU A 129 -8.32 -1.39 18.32
CA LEU A 129 -6.88 -1.57 18.25
C LEU A 129 -6.33 -1.15 16.89
N LEU A 130 -7.01 -1.47 15.78
CA LEU A 130 -6.61 -1.04 14.44
C LEU A 130 -6.52 0.49 14.31
N VAL A 131 -7.49 1.22 14.87
CA VAL A 131 -7.44 2.69 14.87
C VAL A 131 -6.36 3.21 15.82
N THR A 132 -6.19 2.58 16.99
CA THR A 132 -5.17 2.95 17.98
C THR A 132 -3.75 2.79 17.42
N VAL A 133 -3.43 1.63 16.85
CA VAL A 133 -2.11 1.36 16.24
C VAL A 133 -1.84 2.31 15.08
N ARG A 134 -2.84 2.58 14.24
CA ARG A 134 -2.70 3.56 13.14
C ARG A 134 -2.42 4.97 13.66
N THR A 135 -3.09 5.39 14.73
CA THR A 135 -2.88 6.69 15.38
C THR A 135 -1.46 6.77 15.96
N ALA A 136 -1.04 5.73 16.69
CA ALA A 136 0.29 5.62 17.27
C ALA A 136 1.39 5.64 16.19
N HIS A 137 1.16 5.01 15.03
CA HIS A 137 2.10 5.03 13.90
C HIS A 137 2.33 6.45 13.38
N VAL A 138 1.25 7.22 13.16
CA VAL A 138 1.36 8.60 12.70
C VAL A 138 2.06 9.47 13.75
N ILE A 139 1.73 9.31 15.04
CA ILE A 139 2.40 10.03 16.13
C ILE A 139 3.90 9.71 16.15
N LEU A 140 4.28 8.44 16.05
CA LEU A 140 5.67 8.01 16.07
C LEU A 140 6.47 8.62 14.90
N ARG A 141 5.93 8.59 13.67
CA ARG A 141 6.55 9.26 12.52
C ARG A 141 6.69 10.77 12.74
N TYR A 142 5.69 11.39 13.37
CA TYR A 142 5.72 12.82 13.69
C TYR A 142 6.80 13.16 14.73
N VAL A 143 6.93 12.34 15.77
CA VAL A 143 7.96 12.50 16.81
C VAL A 143 9.36 12.38 16.19
N ILE A 144 9.58 11.37 15.34
CA ILE A 144 10.86 11.20 14.63
C ILE A 144 11.18 12.42 13.77
N HIS A 145 10.18 12.98 13.06
CA HIS A 145 10.37 14.16 12.23
C HIS A 145 10.64 15.44 13.04
N LEU A 146 9.91 15.67 14.13
CA LEU A 146 10.14 16.83 15.00
C LEU A 146 11.51 16.75 15.69
N TRP A 147 11.93 15.55 16.07
CA TRP A 147 13.25 15.31 16.62
C TRP A 147 14.34 15.71 15.61
N ASP A 148 14.17 15.33 14.34
CA ASP A 148 15.09 15.68 13.26
C ASP A 148 15.16 17.20 13.02
N LEU A 149 14.02 17.90 13.01
CA LEU A 149 13.98 19.36 12.86
C LEU A 149 14.67 20.11 14.01
N ASN A 150 14.68 19.54 15.21
CA ASN A 150 15.26 20.17 16.39
C ASN A 150 16.74 19.78 16.58
N HIS A 151 17.26 18.81 15.83
CA HIS A 151 18.64 18.36 15.97
C HIS A 151 19.58 19.25 15.15
N GLU A 152 20.61 19.80 15.79
CA GLU A 152 21.65 20.56 15.11
C GLU A 152 22.61 19.59 14.39
N GLY A 153 22.36 19.33 13.10
CA GLY A 153 23.21 18.48 12.24
C GLY A 153 22.42 17.47 11.39
N THR A 154 23.10 16.76 10.50
CA THR A 154 22.50 15.72 9.65
C THR A 154 22.36 14.40 10.41
N TRP A 155 21.13 13.96 10.71
CA TRP A 155 20.89 12.69 11.39
C TRP A 155 20.97 11.49 10.43
N GLU A 156 22.18 10.93 10.26
CA GLU A 156 22.43 9.86 9.29
C GLU A 156 21.62 8.57 9.54
N GLY A 157 21.23 8.31 10.79
CA GLY A 157 20.41 7.14 11.18
C GLY A 157 18.90 7.30 10.94
N LYS A 158 18.40 8.50 10.62
CA LYS A 158 16.96 8.81 10.49
C LYS A 158 16.23 7.83 9.56
N GLY A 159 16.79 7.60 8.37
CA GLY A 159 16.17 6.72 7.36
C GLY A 159 15.97 5.29 7.85
N THR A 160 16.91 4.78 8.66
CA THR A 160 16.82 3.45 9.25
C THR A 160 15.71 3.38 10.30
N TYR A 161 15.62 4.36 11.21
CA TYR A 161 14.55 4.41 12.21
C TYR A 161 13.17 4.53 11.55
N VAL A 162 13.00 5.47 10.61
CA VAL A 162 11.74 5.63 9.87
C VAL A 162 11.34 4.32 9.20
N TYR A 163 12.27 3.65 8.50
CA TYR A 163 12.01 2.38 7.85
C TYR A 163 11.55 1.28 8.83
N TYR A 164 12.24 1.10 9.96
CA TYR A 164 11.86 0.05 10.92
C TYR A 164 10.53 0.36 11.60
N THR A 165 10.28 1.62 11.96
CA THR A 165 8.97 2.01 12.52
C THR A 165 7.84 1.77 11.52
N ASP A 166 8.02 2.14 10.25
CA ASP A 166 7.03 1.89 9.20
C ASP A 166 6.84 0.38 8.95
N PHE A 167 7.91 -0.41 8.95
CA PHE A 167 7.83 -1.86 8.80
C PHE A 167 7.07 -2.53 9.94
N VAL A 168 7.43 -2.24 11.20
CA VAL A 168 6.81 -2.85 12.39
C VAL A 168 5.35 -2.42 12.50
N MET A 169 5.04 -1.13 12.33
CA MET A 169 3.67 -0.65 12.45
C MET A 169 2.77 -1.15 11.31
N GLU A 170 3.26 -1.23 10.07
CA GLU A 170 2.48 -1.84 8.98
C GLU A 170 2.27 -3.34 9.18
N LEU A 171 3.29 -4.07 9.62
CA LEU A 171 3.17 -5.51 9.89
C LEU A 171 2.18 -5.79 11.02
N THR A 172 2.20 -5.00 12.09
CA THR A 172 1.25 -5.14 13.21
C THR A 172 -0.18 -4.83 12.78
N LEU A 173 -0.40 -3.78 11.97
CA LEU A 173 -1.72 -3.48 11.41
C LEU A 173 -2.24 -4.62 10.52
N LEU A 174 -1.41 -5.14 9.62
CA LEU A 174 -1.77 -6.26 8.76
C LEU A 174 -2.02 -7.55 9.56
N SER A 175 -1.24 -7.82 10.61
CA SER A 175 -1.46 -8.99 11.47
C SER A 175 -2.74 -8.89 12.28
N LEU A 176 -3.07 -7.70 12.80
CA LEU A 176 -4.31 -7.46 13.52
C LEU A 176 -5.52 -7.62 12.58
N ASP A 177 -5.44 -7.08 11.38
CA ASP A 177 -6.50 -7.18 10.37
C ASP A 177 -6.70 -8.63 9.90
N LEU A 178 -5.60 -9.36 9.66
CA LEU A 178 -5.64 -10.77 9.30
C LEU A 178 -6.26 -11.61 10.43
N MET A 179 -5.80 -11.41 11.67
CA MET A 179 -6.34 -12.09 12.85
C MET A 179 -7.83 -11.81 13.04
N HIS A 180 -8.25 -10.57 12.82
CA HIS A 180 -9.65 -10.16 12.89
C HIS A 180 -10.51 -10.89 11.85
N HIS A 181 -10.07 -10.94 10.59
CA HIS A 181 -10.78 -11.64 9.52
C HIS A 181 -10.81 -13.16 9.72
N ILE A 182 -9.75 -13.76 10.25
CA ILE A 182 -9.72 -15.17 10.64
C ILE A 182 -10.72 -15.43 11.76
N HIS A 183 -10.75 -14.58 12.80
CA HIS A 183 -11.71 -14.70 13.89
C HIS A 183 -13.16 -14.60 13.37
N MET A 184 -13.46 -13.64 12.48
CA MET A 184 -14.79 -13.53 11.86
C MET A 184 -15.16 -14.77 11.03
N LEU A 185 -14.20 -15.40 10.36
CA LEU A 185 -14.44 -16.62 9.59
C LEU A 185 -14.71 -17.84 10.48
N LEU A 186 -13.98 -17.97 11.60
CA LEU A 186 -14.09 -19.13 12.50
C LEU A 186 -15.34 -19.07 13.39
N PHE A 187 -15.72 -17.88 13.84
CA PHE A 187 -16.83 -17.69 14.79
C PHE A 187 -18.08 -17.09 14.15
N GLY A 188 -18.00 -16.61 12.91
CA GLY A 188 -19.19 -16.38 12.10
C GLY A 188 -19.83 -17.74 11.83
N ASN A 189 -21.06 -17.94 12.30
CA ASN A 189 -21.85 -19.17 12.15
C ASN A 189 -22.27 -19.44 10.68
N ILE A 190 -21.33 -19.34 9.75
CA ILE A 190 -21.63 -19.18 8.33
C ILE A 190 -21.66 -20.56 7.66
N TRP A 191 -22.87 -21.06 7.44
CA TRP A 191 -23.17 -21.87 6.26
C TRP A 191 -22.90 -21.01 5.02
N LEU A 192 -21.92 -21.37 4.18
CA LEU A 192 -21.56 -20.83 2.85
C LEU A 192 -22.44 -19.66 2.33
N SER A 193 -22.35 -18.48 2.96
CA SER A 193 -23.10 -17.28 2.55
C SER A 193 -22.26 -16.40 1.64
N MET A 194 -22.88 -15.42 0.97
CA MET A 194 -22.15 -14.45 0.12
C MET A 194 -21.06 -13.68 0.91
N ALA A 195 -21.26 -13.48 2.22
CA ALA A 195 -20.27 -12.83 3.07
C ALA A 195 -18.99 -13.67 3.25
N SER A 196 -19.09 -15.00 3.20
CA SER A 196 -17.91 -15.89 3.28
C SER A 196 -16.97 -15.72 2.09
N LEU A 197 -17.51 -15.48 0.89
CA LEU A 197 -16.72 -15.22 -0.31
C LEU A 197 -15.97 -13.89 -0.20
N VAL A 198 -16.63 -12.84 0.30
CA VAL A 198 -15.99 -11.54 0.56
C VAL A 198 -14.86 -11.67 1.57
N ILE A 199 -15.09 -12.36 2.70
CA ILE A 199 -14.05 -12.58 3.72
C ILE A 199 -12.89 -13.39 3.14
N PHE A 200 -13.14 -14.44 2.34
CA PHE A 200 -12.08 -15.24 1.73
C PHE A 200 -11.21 -14.42 0.78
N MET A 201 -11.81 -13.56 -0.03
CA MET A 201 -11.07 -12.67 -0.93
C MET A 201 -10.23 -11.65 -0.15
N GLN A 202 -10.78 -11.10 0.94
CA GLN A 202 -10.05 -10.19 1.84
C GLN A 202 -8.90 -10.91 2.55
N LEU A 203 -9.10 -12.14 3.03
CA LEU A 203 -8.04 -12.97 3.62
C LEU A 203 -6.91 -13.25 2.63
N ARG A 204 -7.25 -13.62 1.39
CA ARG A 204 -6.25 -13.83 0.33
C ARG A 204 -5.47 -12.55 0.05
N TYR A 205 -6.14 -11.41 -0.06
CA TYR A 205 -5.50 -10.10 -0.24
C TYR A 205 -4.54 -9.77 0.91
N LEU A 206 -5.01 -9.88 2.16
CA LEU A 206 -4.22 -9.58 3.35
C LEU A 206 -3.01 -10.50 3.48
N PHE A 207 -3.18 -11.79 3.24
CA PHE A 207 -2.08 -12.75 3.26
C PHE A 207 -1.03 -12.43 2.20
N HIS A 208 -1.44 -12.10 0.98
CA HIS A 208 -0.52 -11.70 -0.08
C HIS A 208 0.24 -10.41 0.28
N GLU A 209 -0.43 -9.42 0.89
CA GLU A 209 0.22 -8.17 1.30
C GLU A 209 1.22 -8.39 2.45
N VAL A 210 0.90 -9.24 3.44
CA VAL A 210 1.86 -9.65 4.47
C VAL A 210 3.08 -10.32 3.86
N GLN A 211 2.88 -11.28 2.95
CA GLN A 211 3.99 -11.93 2.26
C GLN A 211 4.83 -10.94 1.45
N ARG A 212 4.19 -10.01 0.74
CA ARG A 212 4.86 -8.94 -0.03
C ARG A 212 5.72 -8.09 0.89
N ARG A 213 5.20 -7.69 2.06
CA ARG A 213 5.94 -6.88 3.04
C ARG A 213 7.14 -7.64 3.61
N ILE A 214 6.99 -8.92 3.93
CA ILE A 214 8.09 -9.79 4.40
C ILE A 214 9.15 -9.97 3.29
N ARG A 215 8.75 -10.20 2.03
CA ARG A 215 9.68 -10.33 0.90
C ARG A 215 10.50 -9.06 0.70
N ARG A 216 9.88 -7.88 0.77
CA ARG A 216 10.57 -6.58 0.73
C ARG A 216 11.58 -6.44 1.85
N HIS A 217 11.22 -6.80 3.08
CA HIS A 217 12.15 -6.75 4.21
C HIS A 217 13.34 -7.70 4.05
N LYS A 218 13.12 -8.92 3.55
CA LYS A 218 14.21 -9.85 3.22
C LYS A 218 15.14 -9.29 2.14
N ASN A 219 14.59 -8.61 1.13
CA ASN A 219 15.39 -7.95 0.11
C ASN A 219 16.23 -6.82 0.70
N TYR A 220 15.62 -6.00 1.54
CA TYR A 220 16.31 -4.94 2.28
C TYR A 220 17.51 -5.47 3.09
N LEU A 221 17.31 -6.50 3.92
CA LEU A 221 18.40 -7.09 4.71
C LEU A 221 19.52 -7.66 3.83
N ARG A 222 19.17 -8.27 2.69
CA ARG A 222 20.15 -8.77 1.72
C ARG A 222 21.00 -7.64 1.14
N VAL A 223 20.37 -6.53 0.76
CA VAL A 223 21.08 -5.36 0.20
C VAL A 223 22.03 -4.77 1.24
N VAL A 224 21.57 -4.59 2.49
CA VAL A 224 22.42 -4.09 3.57
C VAL A 224 23.59 -5.02 3.86
N GLY A 225 23.34 -6.32 4.02
CA GLY A 225 24.42 -7.28 4.28
C GLY A 225 25.46 -7.33 3.16
N ASN A 226 25.02 -7.30 1.89
CA ASN A 226 25.93 -7.25 0.75
C ASN A 226 26.70 -5.92 0.68
N MET A 227 26.02 -4.81 0.96
CA MET A 227 26.62 -3.48 0.97
C MET A 227 27.69 -3.39 2.06
N GLU A 228 27.39 -3.85 3.27
CA GLU A 228 28.29 -3.88 4.43
C GLU A 228 29.50 -4.77 4.22
N ALA A 229 29.32 -5.95 3.63
CA ALA A 229 30.40 -6.90 3.38
C ALA A 229 31.37 -6.47 2.27
N ARG A 230 30.90 -5.72 1.25
CA ARG A 230 31.68 -5.45 0.03
C ARG A 230 32.30 -4.07 -0.05
N PHE A 231 31.74 -3.11 0.68
CA PHE A 231 32.19 -1.72 0.60
C PHE A 231 32.74 -1.29 1.96
N ALA A 232 33.80 -0.48 1.97
CA ALA A 232 34.33 0.06 3.21
C ALA A 232 33.62 1.37 3.57
N VAL A 233 33.46 1.63 4.86
CA VAL A 233 33.15 2.98 5.35
C VAL A 233 34.40 3.83 5.12
N ALA A 234 34.24 5.00 4.49
CA ALA A 234 35.35 5.92 4.24
C ALA A 234 35.91 6.42 5.59
N THR A 235 37.24 6.51 5.69
CA THR A 235 37.87 7.12 6.87
C THR A 235 37.56 8.63 6.89
N PRO A 236 37.53 9.27 8.07
CA PRO A 236 37.29 10.71 8.16
C PRO A 236 38.34 11.53 7.39
N GLU A 237 39.56 10.99 7.23
CA GLU A 237 40.63 11.60 6.44
C GLU A 237 40.34 11.54 4.93
N GLU A 238 39.89 10.39 4.40
CA GLU A 238 39.47 10.26 3.00
C GLU A 238 38.27 11.14 2.68
N LEU A 239 37.35 11.29 3.64
CA LEU A 239 36.16 12.14 3.51
C LEU A 239 36.52 13.63 3.52
N ALA A 240 37.48 14.05 4.37
CA ALA A 240 37.97 15.42 4.41
C ALA A 240 38.76 15.81 3.15
N VAL A 241 39.47 14.86 2.53
CA VAL A 241 40.19 15.08 1.27
C VAL A 241 39.21 15.19 0.10
N ASN A 242 38.14 14.41 0.09
CA ASN A 242 37.13 14.36 -0.96
C ASN A 242 35.85 15.08 -0.54
N ASN A 243 35.97 16.34 -0.08
CA ASN A 243 34.92 17.22 0.49
C ASN A 243 33.75 17.53 -0.49
N ASP A 244 33.10 16.49 -0.99
CA ASP A 244 31.98 16.51 -1.92
C ASP A 244 30.67 16.28 -1.15
N ASP A 245 29.61 16.96 -1.56
CA ASP A 245 28.26 16.65 -1.12
C ASP A 245 27.79 15.33 -1.74
N CYS A 246 26.87 14.63 -1.07
CA CYS A 246 26.35 13.38 -1.63
C CYS A 246 25.55 13.65 -2.91
N ALA A 247 25.94 13.07 -4.05
CA ALA A 247 25.26 13.31 -5.33
C ALA A 247 23.79 12.81 -5.40
N ILE A 248 23.31 12.09 -4.37
CA ILE A 248 21.93 11.62 -4.29
C ILE A 248 21.03 12.64 -3.58
N CYS A 249 21.42 13.12 -2.40
CA CYS A 249 20.60 14.05 -1.59
C CYS A 249 21.11 15.50 -1.61
N TRP A 250 22.31 15.76 -2.12
CA TRP A 250 22.95 17.07 -2.20
C TRP A 250 23.26 17.68 -0.82
N ASP A 251 23.36 16.83 0.22
CA ASP A 251 23.76 17.21 1.58
C ASP A 251 25.19 16.77 1.90
N SER A 252 25.83 17.47 2.83
CA SER A 252 27.17 17.15 3.33
C SER A 252 27.24 15.76 3.96
N MET A 253 28.34 15.04 3.74
CA MET A 253 28.56 13.69 4.27
C MET A 253 29.43 13.74 5.54
N GLN A 254 28.95 13.15 6.65
CA GLN A 254 29.75 12.94 7.87
C GLN A 254 30.28 11.50 7.95
N ALA A 255 29.50 10.54 7.42
CA ALA A 255 29.95 9.20 7.10
C ALA A 255 29.54 8.83 5.66
N ALA A 256 30.51 8.40 4.87
CA ALA A 256 30.29 7.93 3.52
C ALA A 256 30.74 6.49 3.35
N ARG A 257 30.16 5.79 2.37
CA ARG A 257 30.60 4.46 1.95
C ARG A 257 31.23 4.56 0.57
N LYS A 258 32.42 3.97 0.43
CA LYS A 258 33.22 4.03 -0.80
C LYS A 258 32.95 2.83 -1.69
N LEU A 259 32.51 3.11 -2.92
CA LEU A 259 32.34 2.07 -3.94
C LEU A 259 33.70 1.71 -4.57
N PRO A 260 33.82 0.54 -5.25
CA PRO A 260 35.05 0.15 -5.94
C PRO A 260 35.47 1.11 -7.06
N CYS A 261 34.53 1.89 -7.60
CA CYS A 261 34.78 2.95 -8.57
C CYS A 261 35.29 4.26 -7.95
N GLY A 262 35.41 4.35 -6.62
CA GLY A 262 35.90 5.52 -5.90
C GLY A 262 34.83 6.51 -5.42
N HIS A 263 33.60 6.45 -5.95
CA HIS A 263 32.54 7.38 -5.54
C HIS A 263 32.06 7.14 -4.09
N LEU A 264 31.74 8.24 -3.40
CA LEU A 264 31.30 8.30 -2.01
C LEU A 264 29.82 8.71 -1.93
N PHE A 265 29.06 8.03 -1.06
CA PHE A 265 27.65 8.36 -0.79
C PHE A 265 27.30 8.11 0.68
N HIS A 266 26.26 8.78 1.21
CA HIS A 266 25.70 8.39 2.51
C HIS A 266 25.25 6.93 2.49
N ASN A 267 25.36 6.27 3.64
CA ASN A 267 24.94 4.88 3.80
C ASN A 267 23.44 4.69 3.44
N SER A 268 22.58 5.58 3.93
CA SER A 268 21.14 5.56 3.66
C SER A 268 20.80 5.77 2.18
N CYS A 269 21.45 6.72 1.52
CA CYS A 269 21.23 7.03 0.11
C CYS A 269 21.69 5.88 -0.80
N LEU A 270 22.89 5.34 -0.56
CA LEU A 270 23.40 4.21 -1.34
C LEU A 270 22.51 2.97 -1.17
N ARG A 271 22.10 2.66 0.07
CA ARG A 271 21.17 1.57 0.35
C ARG A 271 19.87 1.72 -0.44
N SER A 272 19.24 2.89 -0.40
CA SER A 272 17.97 3.14 -1.11
C SER A 272 18.11 2.97 -2.62
N TRP A 273 19.27 3.33 -3.19
CA TRP A 273 19.57 3.12 -4.60
C TRP A 273 19.75 1.63 -4.93
N LEU A 274 20.55 0.91 -4.13
CA LEU A 274 20.84 -0.52 -4.33
C LEU A 274 19.63 -1.45 -4.15
N GLU A 275 18.57 -0.98 -3.49
CA GLU A 275 17.28 -1.66 -3.45
C GLU A 275 16.59 -1.71 -4.83
N GLN A 276 16.91 -0.76 -5.72
CA GLN A 276 16.32 -0.62 -7.07
C GLN A 276 17.29 -1.05 -8.17
N ASP A 277 18.53 -0.56 -8.14
CA ASP A 277 19.55 -0.81 -9.17
C ASP A 277 20.91 -1.13 -8.52
N THR A 278 21.58 -2.19 -9.00
CA THR A 278 22.88 -2.65 -8.51
C THR A 278 24.07 -1.98 -9.23
N SER A 279 23.94 -0.71 -9.58
CA SER A 279 24.97 0.09 -10.27
C SER A 279 25.36 1.34 -9.46
N CYS A 280 26.51 1.92 -9.77
CA CYS A 280 26.93 3.20 -9.18
C CYS A 280 26.02 4.35 -9.68
N PRO A 281 25.44 5.19 -8.80
CA PRO A 281 24.60 6.32 -9.20
C PRO A 281 25.29 7.32 -10.15
N THR A 282 26.61 7.51 -10.01
CA THR A 282 27.38 8.49 -10.80
C THR A 282 27.90 7.91 -12.10
N CYS A 283 28.66 6.80 -12.04
CA CYS A 283 29.32 6.24 -13.23
C CYS A 283 28.61 5.03 -13.86
N ARG A 284 27.48 4.57 -13.29
CA ARG A 284 26.72 3.40 -13.73
C ARG A 284 27.51 2.09 -13.80
N MET A 285 28.73 2.06 -13.25
CA MET A 285 29.52 0.83 -13.11
C MET A 285 28.70 -0.21 -12.34
N SER A 286 28.58 -1.42 -12.89
CA SER A 286 27.87 -2.51 -12.23
C SER A 286 28.65 -2.99 -11.02
N LEU A 287 27.98 -3.16 -9.89
CA LEU A 287 28.62 -3.53 -8.63
C LEU A 287 28.61 -5.04 -8.35
N ASN A 288 28.19 -5.84 -9.35
CA ASN A 288 28.11 -7.30 -9.32
C ASN A 288 27.57 -7.87 -7.98
N ILE A 289 26.54 -7.23 -7.40
CA ILE A 289 25.94 -7.62 -6.10
C ILE A 289 25.15 -8.96 -6.20
N ALA A 290 25.09 -9.57 -7.38
CA ALA A 290 24.39 -10.83 -7.59
C ALA A 290 25.25 -12.03 -7.23
N ASP A 291 24.72 -12.89 -6.35
CA ASP A 291 24.42 -14.26 -6.77
C ASP A 291 23.17 -14.80 -6.06
N ASN A 292 22.32 -15.48 -6.86
CA ASN A 292 21.14 -16.29 -6.53
C ASN A 292 19.86 -15.63 -5.97
N ASN A 293 19.10 -14.89 -6.79
CA ASN A 293 17.64 -15.14 -6.99
C ASN A 293 16.93 -14.28 -8.06
N ARG A 294 17.58 -13.87 -9.17
CA ARG A 294 16.82 -13.39 -10.34
C ARG A 294 16.21 -14.56 -11.10
N VAL A 295 15.35 -15.34 -10.44
CA VAL A 295 14.39 -16.19 -11.13
C VAL A 295 13.21 -15.30 -11.49
N ARG A 296 13.30 -14.72 -12.69
CA ARG A 296 12.22 -14.69 -13.67
C ARG A 296 10.92 -14.00 -13.24
N GLU A 297 10.98 -12.69 -13.06
CA GLU A 297 9.87 -11.80 -13.41
C GLU A 297 10.45 -10.64 -14.22
N ASP A 298 9.91 -10.46 -15.42
CA ASP A 298 10.12 -9.33 -16.35
C ASP A 298 11.25 -9.41 -17.39
N HIS A 299 11.03 -10.22 -18.43
CA HIS A 299 11.34 -9.87 -19.81
C HIS A 299 10.33 -10.60 -20.72
N GLN A 300 9.11 -10.06 -20.82
CA GLN A 300 8.24 -10.34 -21.96
C GLN A 300 7.56 -9.05 -22.39
N GLY A 301 8.20 -8.36 -23.33
CA GLY A 301 7.71 -7.15 -23.98
C GLY A 301 8.88 -6.20 -24.24
N GLU A 302 9.08 -5.82 -25.51
CA GLU A 302 10.09 -4.88 -26.01
C GLU A 302 11.49 -5.50 -26.24
N ASN A 303 12.12 -5.52 -27.41
CA ASN A 303 11.92 -4.87 -28.71
C ASN A 303 12.71 -5.69 -29.74
N LEU A 304 12.32 -5.64 -31.02
CA LEU A 304 13.28 -5.72 -32.14
C LEU A 304 12.63 -5.01 -33.35
N ASP A 305 12.69 -3.68 -33.32
CA ASP A 305 12.69 -2.86 -34.53
C ASP A 305 14.12 -2.91 -35.11
N GLU A 306 14.32 -3.64 -36.20
CA GLU A 306 15.43 -3.40 -37.12
C GLU A 306 14.86 -2.93 -38.44
N ASN A 307 15.13 -1.65 -38.74
CA ASN A 307 14.90 -1.04 -40.04
C ASN A 307 15.90 -1.63 -41.06
N LEU A 308 15.41 -2.27 -42.12
CA LEU A 308 16.04 -2.22 -43.44
C LEU A 308 14.98 -2.48 -44.54
N VAL A 309 14.82 -1.52 -45.44
CA VAL A 309 14.04 -1.56 -46.70
C VAL A 309 15.08 -1.62 -47.85
N PRO A 310 14.84 -2.09 -49.10
CA PRO A 310 13.58 -2.49 -49.79
C PRO A 310 13.62 -3.82 -50.59
N VAL A 311 12.46 -4.16 -51.18
CA VAL A 311 12.22 -4.65 -52.57
C VAL A 311 11.38 -5.94 -52.71
N ALA A 312 10.31 -5.79 -53.50
CA ALA A 312 9.56 -6.72 -54.36
C ALA A 312 8.67 -7.85 -53.79
N ALA A 313 7.36 -7.64 -54.04
CA ALA A 313 6.42 -8.51 -54.75
C ALA A 313 6.00 -9.89 -54.19
N ALA A 314 4.67 -10.08 -54.26
CA ALA A 314 3.93 -11.31 -54.52
C ALA A 314 3.15 -11.97 -53.35
N GLU A 315 1.83 -11.87 -53.51
CA GLU A 315 0.80 -12.90 -53.27
C GLU A 315 0.39 -13.32 -51.84
N GLY A 316 -0.78 -12.79 -51.45
CA GLY A 316 -1.96 -13.65 -51.30
C GLY A 316 -2.15 -14.40 -49.98
N ARG A 317 -2.59 -13.69 -48.92
CA ARG A 317 -3.42 -14.27 -47.85
C ARG A 317 -4.31 -13.19 -47.22
N PRO A 318 -5.65 -13.33 -47.20
CA PRO A 318 -6.48 -12.38 -46.48
C PRO A 318 -6.27 -12.58 -44.98
N ARG A 319 -5.68 -11.59 -44.31
CA ARG A 319 -5.72 -11.51 -42.84
C ARG A 319 -7.15 -11.19 -42.41
N LEU A 320 -7.86 -12.21 -41.93
CA LEU A 320 -9.07 -12.02 -41.13
C LEU A 320 -8.65 -11.24 -39.87
N ASN A 321 -8.93 -9.94 -39.89
CA ASN A 321 -8.70 -9.04 -38.77
C ASN A 321 -9.81 -9.28 -37.73
N GLN A 322 -9.71 -10.37 -36.99
CA GLN A 322 -10.63 -10.67 -35.90
C GLN A 322 -10.29 -9.73 -34.74
N HIS A 323 -11.04 -8.63 -34.63
CA HIS A 323 -10.94 -7.70 -33.51
C HIS A 323 -11.50 -8.40 -32.27
N ASN A 324 -10.65 -9.09 -31.52
CA ASN A 324 -11.02 -9.64 -30.22
C ASN A 324 -11.22 -8.46 -29.25
N HIS A 325 -12.45 -8.23 -28.83
CA HIS A 325 -12.73 -7.23 -27.79
C HIS A 325 -12.38 -7.82 -26.43
N PHE A 326 -11.33 -7.26 -25.82
CA PHE A 326 -10.89 -7.62 -24.48
C PHE A 326 -11.62 -6.74 -23.46
N PHE A 327 -12.51 -7.34 -22.67
CA PHE A 327 -13.15 -6.63 -21.57
C PHE A 327 -12.29 -6.79 -20.32
N HIS A 328 -11.60 -5.72 -19.92
CA HIS A 328 -10.82 -5.70 -18.68
C HIS A 328 -11.63 -5.05 -17.55
N PHE A 329 -12.05 -5.85 -16.58
CA PHE A 329 -12.61 -5.36 -15.33
C PHE A 329 -11.50 -5.16 -14.31
N ASP A 330 -11.31 -3.90 -13.89
CA ASP A 330 -10.33 -3.56 -12.87
C ASP A 330 -11.00 -3.44 -11.50
N GLY A 331 -11.13 -4.57 -10.80
CA GLY A 331 -11.77 -4.64 -9.48
C GLY A 331 -11.10 -3.74 -8.43
N SER A 332 -9.78 -3.54 -8.56
CA SER A 332 -8.99 -2.72 -7.65
C SER A 332 -9.45 -1.25 -7.58
N ARG A 333 -10.11 -0.75 -8.64
CA ARG A 333 -10.69 0.61 -8.67
C ARG A 333 -11.90 0.77 -7.76
N ILE A 334 -12.62 -0.32 -7.51
CA ILE A 334 -13.82 -0.33 -6.68
C ILE A 334 -13.42 -0.67 -5.24
N ALA A 335 -12.60 -1.71 -5.06
CA ALA A 335 -12.01 -2.03 -3.77
C ALA A 335 -10.68 -2.77 -3.93
N SER A 336 -9.72 -2.50 -3.05
CA SER A 336 -8.33 -2.99 -3.19
C SER A 336 -8.16 -4.51 -3.20
N TRP A 337 -9.13 -5.27 -2.70
CA TRP A 337 -9.16 -6.73 -2.61
C TRP A 337 -10.01 -7.37 -3.71
N LEU A 338 -10.77 -6.58 -4.48
CA LEU A 338 -11.53 -7.10 -5.61
C LEU A 338 -10.55 -7.46 -6.73
N PRO A 339 -10.59 -8.69 -7.25
CA PRO A 339 -9.70 -9.13 -8.29
C PRO A 339 -10.04 -8.40 -9.58
N SER A 340 -9.00 -8.08 -10.34
CA SER A 340 -9.14 -7.65 -11.71
C SER A 340 -9.14 -8.90 -12.60
N PHE A 341 -10.06 -8.95 -13.56
CA PHE A 341 -10.14 -10.05 -14.51
C PHE A 341 -10.39 -9.50 -15.91
N SER A 342 -9.84 -10.20 -16.89
CA SER A 342 -10.07 -9.88 -18.28
C SER A 342 -10.80 -11.03 -18.96
N VAL A 343 -11.89 -10.71 -19.64
CA VAL A 343 -12.64 -11.66 -20.45
C VAL A 343 -12.41 -11.32 -21.92
N GLU A 344 -11.91 -12.29 -22.66
CA GLU A 344 -11.86 -12.24 -24.11
C GLU A 344 -13.22 -12.65 -24.66
N VAL A 345 -13.93 -11.72 -25.30
CA VAL A 345 -15.23 -12.01 -25.93
C VAL A 345 -14.98 -12.31 -27.40
N MET A 346 -15.08 -13.59 -27.78
CA MET A 346 -15.07 -14.00 -29.18
C MET A 346 -16.49 -13.93 -29.76
N HIS A 347 -16.69 -13.20 -30.86
CA HIS A 347 -17.96 -13.21 -31.59
C HIS A 347 -18.11 -14.55 -32.33
N THR A 348 -18.98 -15.44 -31.84
CA THR A 348 -19.25 -16.73 -32.48
C THR A 348 -20.20 -16.56 -33.67
N THR A 349 -19.71 -16.16 -34.84
CA THR A 349 -20.46 -16.36 -36.10
C THR A 349 -20.18 -17.76 -36.66
N ASN A 350 -20.71 -18.81 -36.00
CA ASN A 350 -21.14 -20.10 -36.58
C ASN A 350 -21.29 -21.20 -35.49
N ILE A 351 -22.33 -21.12 -34.65
CA ILE A 351 -22.75 -22.23 -33.77
C ILE A 351 -23.99 -22.99 -34.31
N LEU A 352 -24.48 -22.64 -35.51
CA LEU A 352 -25.50 -23.41 -36.23
C LEU A 352 -24.96 -23.81 -37.61
N GLY A 353 -24.28 -24.95 -37.66
CA GLY A 353 -24.03 -25.67 -38.90
C GLY A 353 -25.36 -26.19 -39.47
N ILE A 354 -26.09 -25.31 -40.16
CA ILE A 354 -27.12 -25.74 -41.11
C ILE A 354 -26.36 -26.18 -42.36
N THR A 355 -26.36 -27.49 -42.60
CA THR A 355 -25.90 -28.11 -43.84
C THR A 355 -26.60 -27.46 -45.04
N GLN A 356 -25.88 -26.66 -45.82
CA GLN A 356 -26.33 -26.26 -47.14
C GLN A 356 -25.91 -27.36 -48.13
N ALA A 357 -26.87 -28.19 -48.52
CA ALA A 357 -26.69 -29.30 -49.44
C ALA A 357 -26.14 -28.83 -50.80
N SER A 358 -25.07 -29.48 -51.28
CA SER A 358 -24.49 -29.31 -52.60
C SER A 358 -25.35 -30.03 -53.66
N ASN A 359 -26.05 -29.29 -54.51
CA ASN A 359 -26.71 -29.82 -55.71
C ASN A 359 -25.88 -29.46 -56.95
N SER A 360 -25.10 -30.42 -57.48
CA SER A 360 -24.72 -30.45 -58.90
C SER A 360 -23.80 -31.65 -59.23
N GLN A 361 -24.37 -32.84 -59.43
CA GLN A 361 -23.80 -33.85 -60.33
C GLN A 361 -24.94 -34.67 -60.95
N LEU A 362 -25.38 -34.27 -62.14
CA LEU A 362 -26.15 -35.08 -63.10
C LEU A 362 -26.01 -34.39 -64.46
N ASN A 363 -25.00 -34.80 -65.25
CA ASN A 363 -24.94 -34.77 -66.72
C ASN A 363 -23.57 -35.31 -67.17
N ALA A 364 -23.48 -36.63 -67.30
CA ALA A 364 -22.55 -37.33 -68.17
C ALA A 364 -23.08 -38.74 -68.43
N MET A 365 -23.89 -38.86 -69.48
CA MET A 365 -24.24 -40.01 -70.34
C MET A 365 -25.73 -40.07 -70.66
#